data_AF-A0A438CHI6-F1
#
_entry.id   AF-A0A438CHI6-F1
#
_cell.length_a   1.000
_cell.length_b   1.000
_cell.length_c   1.000
_cell.angle_alpha   90.00
_cell.angle_beta   90.00
_cell.angle_gamma   90.00
#
_symmetry.space_group_name_H-M   'P 1'
#
loop_
_entity.id
_entity.type
_entity.pdbx_description
1 polymer ?
#
loop_
_entity_poly.entity_id
_entity_poly.type
_entity_poly.pdbx_seq_one_letter_code
_entity_poly.pdbx_strand_id
1 'polypeptide(L)'
;MGLLNKVLLGKWIWRFAVEKDVLWKKVIGVKHGLEGCGWKSKEARGPFGVGVWKEILKEMSWCWNNMKFKVVRGTKIMFWIDHWCSNEALSQAFPQIFALAVCSNELMNDVWDPRLGQGGWNLKLVRDSNDWELVLIEDLLFLLRDIRVTPEEDSVLWKGGDSASFRIRVAYNLLAALNSLVFPGKKYLGG
;
A
#
# COMPACT_ATOMS: atom_id res chain seq x y z
N MET A 1 4.08 18.24 16.75
CA MET A 1 5.23 18.28 15.81
C MET A 1 4.84 19.14 14.61
N GLY A 2 5.72 20.03 14.13
CA GLY A 2 5.40 20.87 12.97
C GLY A 2 5.16 20.04 11.70
N LEU A 3 4.26 20.49 10.83
CA LEU A 3 3.91 19.82 9.55
C LEU A 3 5.14 19.48 8.71
N LEU A 4 6.12 20.39 8.66
CA LEU A 4 7.36 20.17 7.92
C LEU A 4 8.16 18.99 8.49
N ASN A 5 8.32 18.91 9.82
CA ASN A 5 9.01 17.79 10.46
C ASN A 5 8.30 16.46 10.17
N LYS A 6 6.96 16.44 10.24
CA LYS A 6 6.15 15.27 9.88
C LYS A 6 6.45 14.82 8.44
N VAL A 7 6.48 15.74 7.48
CA VAL A 7 6.82 15.44 6.07
C VAL A 7 8.25 14.91 5.92
N LEU A 8 9.22 15.48 6.64
CA LEU A 8 10.61 15.05 6.59
C LEU A 8 10.80 13.64 7.15
N LEU A 9 10.09 13.28 8.22
CA LEU A 9 10.06 11.90 8.73
C LEU A 9 9.38 10.95 7.74
N GLY A 10 8.27 11.38 7.11
CA GLY A 10 7.63 10.64 6.02
C GLY A 10 8.56 10.36 4.83
N LYS A 11 9.49 11.27 4.52
CA LYS A 11 10.48 11.05 3.46
C LYS A 11 11.35 9.83 3.75
N TRP A 12 11.70 9.55 5.00
CA TRP A 12 12.47 8.36 5.37
C TRP A 12 11.68 7.07 5.19
N ILE A 13 10.37 7.08 5.49
CA ILE A 13 9.48 5.94 5.23
C ILE A 13 9.39 5.67 3.72
N TRP A 14 9.22 6.72 2.92
CA TRP A 14 9.26 6.61 1.45
C TRP A 14 10.58 6.03 0.94
N ARG A 15 11.71 6.54 1.43
CA ARG A 15 13.04 6.02 1.06
C ARG A 15 13.19 4.55 1.45
N PHE A 16 12.69 4.15 2.62
CA PHE A 16 12.72 2.75 3.04
C PHE A 16 11.95 1.85 2.07
N ALA A 17 10.78 2.29 1.61
CA ALA A 17 9.98 1.54 0.64
C ALA A 17 10.68 1.44 -0.72
N VAL A 18 11.22 2.54 -1.25
CA VAL A 18 11.67 2.62 -2.65
C VAL A 18 13.15 2.27 -2.85
N GLU A 19 14.02 2.58 -1.90
CA GLU A 19 15.45 2.29 -2.03
C GLU A 19 15.72 0.79 -1.94
N LYS A 20 16.47 0.28 -2.91
CA LYS A 20 16.86 -1.12 -3.04
C LYS A 20 18.30 -1.30 -2.59
N ASP A 21 18.56 -2.35 -1.83
CA ASP A 21 19.89 -2.80 -1.42
C ASP A 21 20.80 -1.82 -0.66
N VAL A 22 20.27 -0.71 -0.16
CA VAL A 22 21.02 0.26 0.65
C VAL A 22 21.34 -0.27 2.05
N LEU A 23 22.57 -0.03 2.52
CA LEU A 23 23.08 -0.58 3.78
C LEU A 23 22.23 -0.20 4.99
N TRP A 24 21.81 1.06 5.09
CA TRP A 24 21.01 1.54 6.22
C TRP A 24 19.66 0.80 6.33
N LYS A 25 19.02 0.48 5.20
CA LYS A 25 17.79 -0.31 5.15
C LYS A 25 18.04 -1.74 5.63
N LYS A 26 19.15 -2.36 5.22
CA LYS A 26 19.55 -3.70 5.68
C LYS A 26 19.74 -3.73 7.20
N VAL A 27 20.44 -2.73 7.76
CA VAL A 27 20.65 -2.58 9.20
C VAL A 27 19.31 -2.45 9.95
N ILE A 28 18.41 -1.60 9.45
CA ILE A 28 17.07 -1.44 10.04
C ILE A 28 16.27 -2.75 9.96
N GLY A 29 16.32 -3.44 8.82
CA GLY A 29 15.63 -4.73 8.61
C GLY A 29 16.12 -5.82 9.55
N VAL A 30 17.43 -5.91 9.81
CA VAL A 30 17.99 -6.85 10.79
C VAL A 30 17.59 -6.47 12.21
N LYS A 31 17.64 -5.17 12.56
CA LYS A 31 17.37 -4.68 13.91
C LYS A 31 15.90 -4.78 14.32
N HIS A 32 14.99 -4.45 13.40
CA HIS A 32 13.57 -4.31 13.70
C HIS A 32 12.71 -5.41 13.05
N GLY A 33 13.24 -6.15 12.09
CA GLY A 33 12.47 -7.06 11.26
C GLY A 33 11.76 -6.34 10.11
N LEU A 34 11.32 -7.11 9.12
CA LEU A 34 10.60 -6.65 7.94
C LEU A 34 9.18 -7.23 7.90
N GLU A 35 8.26 -6.49 7.28
CA GLU A 35 6.88 -6.90 7.00
C GLU A 35 6.44 -6.37 5.63
N GLY A 36 5.27 -6.82 5.15
CA GLY A 36 4.73 -6.46 3.84
C GLY A 36 5.76 -6.71 2.74
N CYS A 37 6.25 -7.94 2.61
CA CYS A 37 7.22 -8.34 1.58
C CYS A 37 8.51 -7.48 1.52
N GLY A 38 8.92 -6.90 2.66
CA GLY A 38 10.13 -6.07 2.76
C GLY A 38 9.92 -4.60 2.42
N TRP A 39 8.67 -4.17 2.18
CA TRP A 39 8.32 -2.77 2.00
C TRP A 39 8.37 -1.96 3.29
N LYS A 40 8.16 -2.62 4.43
CA LYS A 40 8.04 -2.00 5.75
C LYS A 40 8.98 -2.67 6.74
N SER A 41 9.52 -1.89 7.67
CA SER A 41 10.08 -2.48 8.89
C SER A 41 8.94 -2.75 9.89
N LYS A 42 9.06 -3.78 10.71
CA LYS A 42 8.11 -3.97 11.81
C LYS A 42 8.21 -2.82 12.82
N GLU A 43 7.13 -2.62 13.58
CA GLU A 43 7.12 -1.66 14.67
C GLU A 43 8.21 -1.93 15.71
N ALA A 44 8.87 -0.87 16.18
CA ALA A 44 9.87 -0.96 17.22
C ALA A 44 9.21 -1.13 18.61
N ARG A 45 8.90 -2.39 18.99
CA ARG A 45 8.24 -2.76 20.26
C ARG A 45 9.15 -2.86 21.48
N GLY A 46 10.36 -2.30 21.43
CA GLY A 46 11.32 -2.36 22.53
C GLY A 46 10.99 -1.41 23.71
N PRO A 47 11.17 -1.86 24.97
CA PRO A 47 10.87 -1.07 26.18
C PRO A 47 11.84 0.08 26.45
N PHE A 48 13.03 0.09 25.82
CA PHE A 48 14.04 1.13 26.01
C PHE A 48 14.54 1.71 24.68
N GLY A 49 14.65 3.04 24.63
CA GLY A 49 15.31 3.79 23.55
C GLY A 49 14.39 4.73 22.78
N VAL A 50 14.69 6.02 22.85
CA VAL A 50 14.20 7.09 21.98
C VAL A 50 14.86 6.93 20.59
N GLY A 51 14.62 5.79 19.95
CA GLY A 51 15.27 5.46 18.69
C GLY A 51 14.72 6.36 17.58
N VAL A 52 15.62 7.02 16.84
CA VAL A 52 15.25 7.85 15.67
C VAL A 52 14.28 7.10 14.74
N TRP A 53 14.51 5.80 14.53
CA TRP A 53 13.62 4.96 13.72
C TRP A 53 12.22 4.80 14.32
N LYS A 54 12.10 4.69 15.65
CA LYS A 54 10.81 4.61 16.35
C LYS A 54 10.01 5.91 16.17
N GLU A 55 10.66 7.07 16.20
CA GLU A 55 10.02 8.35 15.92
C GLU A 55 9.60 8.49 14.46
N ILE A 56 10.42 8.02 13.51
CA ILE A 56 10.06 7.96 12.09
C ILE A 56 8.81 7.10 11.88
N LEU A 57 8.73 5.93 12.53
CA LEU A 57 7.59 5.00 12.39
C LEU A 57 6.26 5.55 12.90
N LYS A 58 6.25 6.59 13.76
CA LYS A 58 4.99 7.27 14.13
C LYS A 58 4.28 7.90 12.94
N GLU A 59 5.04 8.22 11.90
CA GLU A 59 4.54 8.84 10.67
C GLU A 59 4.19 7.79 9.59
N MET A 60 4.22 6.50 9.92
CA MET A 60 4.02 5.41 8.96
C MET A 60 2.61 5.39 8.36
N SER A 61 1.57 5.61 9.18
CA SER A 61 0.17 5.48 8.75
C SER A 61 -0.21 6.45 7.63
N TRP A 62 -0.06 7.76 7.85
CA TRP A 62 -0.39 8.74 6.81
C TRP A 62 0.51 8.60 5.59
N CYS A 63 1.78 8.22 5.77
CA CYS A 63 2.72 8.09 4.67
C CYS A 63 2.28 6.95 3.74
N TRP A 64 1.95 5.77 4.29
CA TRP A 64 1.45 4.63 3.52
C TRP A 64 0.07 4.87 2.89
N ASN A 65 -0.83 5.61 3.55
CA ASN A 65 -2.12 5.96 2.97
C ASN A 65 -1.98 6.76 1.65
N ASN A 66 -0.87 7.50 1.53
CA ASN A 66 -0.53 8.30 0.36
C ASN A 66 0.42 7.56 -0.63
N MET A 67 0.70 6.28 -0.41
CA MET A 67 1.44 5.42 -1.34
C MET A 67 0.49 4.44 -2.04
N LYS A 68 0.84 4.04 -3.26
CA LYS A 68 0.20 2.94 -3.99
C LYS A 68 1.26 2.03 -4.60
N PHE A 69 0.96 0.75 -4.75
CA PHE A 69 1.87 -0.15 -5.43
C PHE A 69 1.68 -0.05 -6.94
N LYS A 70 2.80 -0.06 -7.67
CA LYS A 70 2.81 -0.33 -9.11
C LYS A 70 3.17 -1.79 -9.28
N VAL A 71 2.21 -2.55 -9.79
CA VAL A 71 2.41 -3.96 -10.13
C VAL A 71 3.30 -4.04 -11.33
N VAL A 72 4.36 -4.82 -11.20
CA VAL A 72 5.24 -5.12 -12.31
C VAL A 72 5.49 -6.62 -12.34
N ARG A 73 6.28 -7.18 -11.40
CA ARG A 73 6.51 -8.64 -11.30
C ARG A 73 5.47 -9.36 -10.43
N GLY A 74 4.84 -8.67 -9.48
CA GLY A 74 3.86 -9.25 -8.57
C GLY A 74 4.46 -10.15 -7.48
N THR A 75 5.76 -10.10 -7.24
CA THR A 75 6.46 -10.91 -6.21
C THR A 75 6.44 -10.30 -4.82
N LYS A 76 6.09 -9.02 -4.70
CA LYS A 76 6.05 -8.31 -3.41
C LYS A 76 4.70 -7.67 -3.12
N ILE A 77 3.67 -8.00 -3.88
CA ILE A 77 2.35 -7.38 -3.78
C ILE A 77 1.35 -8.50 -3.51
N MET A 78 0.61 -8.36 -2.42
CA MET A 78 -0.47 -9.28 -2.03
C MET A 78 -1.72 -8.96 -2.86
N PHE A 79 -2.24 -9.95 -3.58
CA PHE A 79 -3.34 -9.76 -4.52
C PHE A 79 -4.58 -9.13 -3.85
N TRP A 80 -5.01 -9.67 -2.71
CA TRP A 80 -6.24 -9.23 -2.04
C TRP A 80 -6.08 -8.04 -1.09
N ILE A 81 -4.89 -7.86 -0.51
CA ILE A 81 -4.68 -7.02 0.68
C ILE A 81 -4.00 -5.69 0.32
N ASP A 82 -3.11 -5.68 -0.68
CA ASP A 82 -2.38 -4.47 -1.03
C ASP A 82 -3.18 -3.54 -1.94
N HIS A 83 -2.89 -2.23 -1.85
CA HIS A 83 -3.54 -1.20 -2.65
C HIS A 83 -2.80 -0.99 -3.96
N TRP A 84 -3.13 -1.81 -4.96
CA TRP A 84 -2.45 -1.82 -6.27
C TRP A 84 -3.39 -1.62 -7.46
N CYS A 85 -4.65 -2.05 -7.36
CA CYS A 85 -5.62 -1.98 -8.46
C CYS A 85 -6.51 -0.72 -8.39
N SER A 86 -6.89 -0.29 -7.19
CA SER A 86 -7.81 0.84 -6.97
C SER A 86 -7.41 1.67 -5.74
N ASN A 87 -8.30 2.55 -5.29
CA ASN A 87 -8.10 3.35 -4.08
C ASN A 87 -8.21 2.53 -2.78
N GLU A 88 -8.79 1.33 -2.85
CA GLU A 88 -8.95 0.39 -1.75
C GLU A 88 -8.37 -0.98 -2.14
N ALA A 89 -8.24 -1.90 -1.16
CA ALA A 89 -7.80 -3.26 -1.45
C ALA A 89 -8.90 -4.07 -2.15
N LEU A 90 -8.54 -5.06 -2.97
CA LEU A 90 -9.54 -5.92 -3.63
C LEU A 90 -10.43 -6.68 -2.64
N SER A 91 -9.91 -7.03 -1.46
CA SER A 91 -10.68 -7.60 -0.36
C SER A 91 -11.80 -6.69 0.16
N GLN A 92 -11.66 -5.38 0.00
CA GLN A 92 -12.68 -4.39 0.40
C GLN A 92 -13.66 -4.11 -0.74
N ALA A 93 -13.17 -4.03 -1.97
CA ALA A 93 -14.01 -3.81 -3.15
C ALA A 93 -14.86 -5.04 -3.50
N PHE A 94 -14.33 -6.25 -3.30
CA PHE A 94 -14.98 -7.53 -3.63
C PHE A 94 -15.01 -8.49 -2.42
N PRO A 95 -15.68 -8.12 -1.31
CA PRO A 95 -15.64 -8.88 -0.06
C PRO A 95 -16.26 -10.28 -0.21
N GLN A 96 -17.24 -10.44 -1.11
CA GLN A 96 -17.89 -11.73 -1.39
C GLN A 96 -16.93 -12.70 -2.09
N ILE A 97 -16.19 -12.24 -3.11
CA ILE A 97 -15.20 -13.06 -3.81
C ILE A 97 -14.04 -13.37 -2.86
N PHE A 98 -13.61 -12.39 -2.07
CA PHE A 98 -12.55 -12.58 -1.08
C PHE A 98 -12.90 -13.66 -0.04
N ALA A 99 -14.15 -13.72 0.41
CA ALA A 99 -14.63 -14.77 1.32
C ALA A 99 -14.62 -16.17 0.69
N LEU A 100 -14.65 -16.25 -0.65
CA LEU A 100 -14.56 -17.51 -1.39
C LEU A 100 -13.12 -17.89 -1.76
N ALA A 101 -12.15 -16.99 -1.60
CA ALA A 101 -10.76 -17.27 -1.94
C ALA A 101 -10.19 -18.36 -1.03
N VAL A 102 -9.57 -19.39 -1.62
CA VAL A 102 -8.88 -20.46 -0.88
C VAL A 102 -7.76 -19.90 -0.02
N CYS A 103 -7.06 -18.89 -0.56
CA CYS A 103 -5.98 -18.22 0.14
C CYS A 103 -6.13 -16.70 -0.01
N SER A 104 -6.37 -16.04 1.12
CA SER A 104 -6.50 -14.57 1.19
C SER A 104 -5.14 -13.85 1.18
N ASN A 105 -4.05 -14.57 1.40
CA ASN A 105 -2.69 -14.05 1.50
C ASN A 105 -1.79 -14.54 0.35
N GLU A 106 -2.28 -14.52 -0.88
CA GLU A 106 -1.49 -14.89 -2.08
C GLU A 106 -0.79 -13.67 -2.70
N LEU A 107 0.40 -13.91 -3.26
CA LEU A 107 1.09 -12.91 -4.06
C LEU A 107 0.44 -12.79 -5.44
N MET A 108 0.52 -11.60 -6.01
CA MET A 108 0.01 -11.30 -7.35
C MET A 108 0.53 -12.27 -8.42
N ASN A 109 1.80 -12.68 -8.35
CA ASN A 109 2.39 -13.63 -9.29
C ASN A 109 1.92 -15.08 -9.10
N ASP A 110 1.38 -15.43 -7.92
CA ASP A 110 0.82 -16.77 -7.68
C ASP A 110 -0.60 -16.89 -8.23
N VAL A 111 -1.31 -15.76 -8.32
CA VAL A 111 -2.65 -15.66 -8.90
C VAL A 111 -2.59 -15.45 -10.42
N TRP A 112 -1.53 -14.81 -10.94
CA TRP A 112 -1.34 -14.65 -12.38
C TRP A 112 -0.79 -15.93 -13.02
N ASP A 113 -1.52 -16.51 -13.98
CA ASP A 113 -1.06 -17.67 -14.75
C ASP A 113 -0.74 -17.25 -16.20
N PRO A 114 0.55 -17.21 -16.59
CA PRO A 114 0.95 -16.86 -17.96
C PRO A 114 0.52 -17.90 -19.01
N ARG A 115 0.10 -19.10 -18.60
CA ARG A 115 -0.33 -20.18 -19.52
C ARG A 115 -1.77 -20.02 -19.98
N LEU A 116 -2.56 -19.16 -19.35
CA LEU A 116 -3.94 -18.87 -19.73
C LEU A 116 -3.97 -17.86 -20.90
N GLY A 117 -3.73 -18.32 -22.13
CA GLY A 117 -3.84 -17.48 -23.33
C GLY A 117 -2.81 -16.33 -23.38
N GLN A 118 -3.26 -15.07 -23.27
CA GLN A 118 -2.37 -13.90 -23.12
C GLN A 118 -1.85 -13.68 -21.69
N GLY A 119 -2.02 -14.70 -20.83
CA GLY A 119 -1.92 -14.59 -19.38
C GLY A 119 -3.28 -14.23 -18.77
N GLY A 120 -3.62 -14.86 -17.64
CA GLY A 120 -4.92 -14.72 -17.01
C GLY A 120 -4.87 -14.85 -15.50
N TRP A 121 -5.94 -14.41 -14.84
CA TRP A 121 -6.10 -14.48 -13.39
C TRP A 121 -6.67 -15.83 -12.98
N ASN A 122 -5.87 -16.65 -12.30
CA ASN A 122 -6.26 -17.95 -11.76
C ASN A 122 -6.75 -17.81 -10.32
N LEU A 123 -8.02 -17.42 -10.16
CA LEU A 123 -8.67 -17.29 -8.86
C LEU A 123 -9.03 -18.68 -8.31
N LYS A 124 -8.37 -19.11 -7.23
CA LYS A 124 -8.69 -20.36 -6.55
C LYS A 124 -9.81 -20.13 -5.55
N LEU A 125 -10.99 -20.65 -5.84
CA LEU A 125 -12.18 -20.54 -4.98
C LEU A 125 -12.44 -21.85 -4.23
N VAL A 126 -12.96 -21.75 -2.99
CA VAL A 126 -13.20 -22.89 -2.09
C VAL A 126 -14.34 -23.80 -2.59
N ARG A 127 -15.24 -23.26 -3.41
CA ARG A 127 -16.36 -23.97 -4.03
C ARG A 127 -16.69 -23.37 -5.40
N ASP A 128 -17.52 -24.08 -6.14
CA ASP A 128 -18.15 -23.54 -7.34
C ASP A 128 -18.98 -22.28 -6.99
N SER A 129 -18.93 -21.32 -7.91
CA SER A 129 -19.61 -20.03 -7.78
C SER A 129 -21.08 -20.15 -8.19
N ASN A 130 -21.97 -19.48 -7.46
CA ASN A 130 -23.36 -19.32 -7.86
C ASN A 130 -23.49 -18.26 -8.97
N ASP A 131 -24.61 -18.24 -9.68
CA ASP A 131 -24.84 -17.33 -10.81
C ASP A 131 -24.61 -15.84 -10.46
N TRP A 132 -24.99 -15.40 -9.25
CA TRP A 132 -24.76 -14.02 -8.81
C TRP A 132 -23.29 -13.73 -8.45
N GLU A 133 -22.52 -14.75 -8.05
CA GLU A 133 -21.08 -14.62 -7.77
C GLU A 133 -20.28 -14.52 -9.08
N LEU A 134 -20.76 -15.16 -10.16
CA LEU A 134 -20.15 -15.06 -11.49
C LEU A 134 -20.16 -13.62 -12.01
N VAL A 135 -21.24 -12.86 -11.80
CA VAL A 135 -21.30 -11.44 -12.18
C VAL A 135 -20.21 -10.63 -11.48
N LEU A 136 -19.99 -10.87 -10.19
CA LEU A 136 -18.93 -10.19 -9.43
C LEU A 136 -17.53 -10.59 -9.91
N ILE A 137 -17.34 -11.87 -10.25
CA ILE A 137 -16.08 -12.38 -10.81
C ILE A 137 -15.82 -11.76 -12.18
N GLU A 138 -16.83 -11.62 -13.03
CA GLU A 138 -16.72 -10.93 -14.31
C GLU A 138 -16.31 -9.47 -14.12
N ASP A 139 -16.93 -8.75 -13.18
CA ASP A 139 -16.56 -7.36 -12.85
C ASP A 139 -15.10 -7.26 -12.36
N LEU A 140 -14.67 -8.20 -11.50
CA LEU A 140 -13.28 -8.27 -11.05
C LEU A 140 -12.33 -8.53 -12.22
N LEU A 141 -12.60 -9.53 -13.06
CA LEU A 141 -11.74 -9.86 -14.20
C LEU A 141 -11.70 -8.71 -15.23
N PHE A 142 -12.82 -8.01 -15.41
CA PHE A 142 -12.89 -6.82 -16.25
C PHE A 142 -11.99 -5.71 -15.72
N LEU A 143 -12.02 -5.45 -14.40
CA LEU A 143 -11.13 -4.49 -13.75
C LEU A 143 -9.64 -4.86 -13.95
N LEU A 144 -9.34 -6.16 -13.96
CA LEU A 144 -7.97 -6.66 -14.03
C LEU A 144 -7.45 -6.89 -15.47
N ARG A 145 -8.29 -6.74 -16.50
CA ARG A 145 -7.99 -7.14 -17.88
C ARG A 145 -6.75 -6.47 -18.49
N ASP A 146 -6.47 -5.23 -18.07
CA ASP A 146 -5.40 -4.40 -18.65
C ASP A 146 -4.09 -4.52 -17.84
N ILE A 147 -4.09 -5.33 -16.78
CA ILE A 147 -2.95 -5.50 -15.88
C ILE A 147 -2.13 -6.67 -16.38
N ARG A 148 -0.86 -6.39 -16.70
CA ARG A 148 0.10 -7.40 -17.16
C ARG A 148 1.27 -7.47 -16.19
N VAL A 149 1.62 -8.68 -15.81
CA VAL A 149 2.84 -8.95 -15.04
C VAL A 149 4.03 -8.98 -16.01
N THR A 150 5.06 -8.19 -15.73
CA THR A 150 6.30 -8.11 -16.50
C THR A 150 7.49 -8.51 -15.62
N PRO A 151 8.68 -8.86 -16.19
CA PRO A 151 9.81 -9.32 -15.37
C PRO A 151 10.49 -8.23 -14.53
N GLU A 152 10.15 -6.95 -14.73
CA GLU A 152 10.66 -5.81 -13.97
C GLU A 152 10.18 -5.82 -12.51
N GLU A 153 10.98 -5.33 -11.57
CA GLU A 153 10.61 -5.38 -10.16
C GLU A 153 9.45 -4.44 -9.78
N ASP A 154 8.61 -4.90 -8.86
CA ASP A 154 7.55 -4.10 -8.23
C ASP A 154 8.11 -2.79 -7.65
N SER A 155 7.28 -1.75 -7.63
CA SER A 155 7.66 -0.44 -7.09
C SER A 155 6.52 0.24 -6.36
N VAL A 156 6.85 1.22 -5.54
CA VAL A 156 5.89 2.05 -4.80
C VAL A 156 5.85 3.43 -5.43
N LEU A 157 4.64 3.94 -5.66
CA LEU A 157 4.37 5.25 -6.20
C LEU A 157 3.72 6.14 -5.14
N TRP A 158 4.01 7.43 -5.20
CA TRP A 158 3.32 8.43 -4.39
C TRP A 158 2.01 8.84 -5.08
N LYS A 159 0.90 8.88 -4.34
CA LYS A 159 -0.43 9.25 -4.86
C LYS A 159 -0.56 10.75 -5.18
N GLY A 160 0.31 11.60 -4.61
CA GLY A 160 0.22 13.05 -4.75
C GLY A 160 1.09 13.66 -5.86
N GLY A 161 0.51 14.55 -6.66
CA GLY A 161 1.23 15.33 -7.68
C GLY A 161 1.70 14.52 -8.89
N ASP A 162 2.36 15.19 -9.83
CA ASP A 162 2.48 14.68 -11.22
C ASP A 162 3.60 13.65 -11.42
N SER A 163 4.47 13.45 -10.42
CA SER A 163 5.75 12.74 -10.61
C SER A 163 5.82 11.33 -10.01
N ALA A 164 4.70 10.80 -9.50
CA ALA A 164 4.62 9.51 -8.82
C ALA A 164 5.67 9.28 -7.71
N SER A 165 6.32 10.35 -7.24
CA SER A 165 7.47 10.35 -6.33
C SER A 165 7.22 11.30 -5.17
N PHE A 166 7.77 10.97 -4.00
CA PHE A 166 7.61 11.81 -2.82
C PHE A 166 8.37 13.13 -2.97
N ARG A 167 7.63 14.24 -3.04
CA ARG A 167 8.14 15.61 -2.98
C ARG A 167 7.67 16.30 -1.70
N ILE A 168 8.59 16.93 -0.97
CA ILE A 168 8.31 17.58 0.32
C ILE A 168 7.18 18.60 0.19
N ARG A 169 7.23 19.47 -0.82
CA ARG A 169 6.19 20.50 -1.05
C ARG A 169 4.80 19.88 -1.28
N VAL A 170 4.72 18.81 -2.07
CA VAL A 170 3.45 18.13 -2.37
C VAL A 170 2.89 17.45 -1.13
N ALA A 171 3.72 16.70 -0.40
CA ALA A 171 3.33 16.04 0.84
C ALA A 171 2.93 17.04 1.93
N TYR A 172 3.60 18.18 2.02
CA TYR A 172 3.25 19.26 2.94
C TYR A 172 1.86 19.82 2.62
N ASN A 173 1.60 20.14 1.35
CA ASN A 173 0.30 20.68 0.93
C ASN A 173 -0.84 19.70 1.21
N LEU A 174 -0.63 18.40 0.99
CA LEU A 174 -1.60 17.35 1.31
C LEU A 174 -1.95 17.37 2.81
N LEU A 175 -0.94 17.38 3.69
CA LEU A 175 -1.17 17.40 5.14
C LEU A 175 -1.77 18.73 5.62
N ALA A 176 -1.37 19.86 5.02
CA ALA A 176 -1.91 21.17 5.35
C ALA A 176 -3.39 21.28 4.97
N ALA A 177 -3.78 20.75 3.80
CA ALA A 177 -5.17 20.70 3.36
C ALA A 177 -6.03 19.84 4.28
N LEU A 178 -5.55 18.65 4.67
CA LEU A 178 -6.23 17.80 5.66
C LEU A 178 -6.42 18.50 7.01
N ASN A 179 -5.42 19.25 7.49
CA ASN A 179 -5.54 19.99 8.73
C ASN A 179 -6.52 21.17 8.64
N SER A 180 -6.66 21.79 7.47
CA SER A 180 -7.64 22.86 7.26
C SER A 180 -9.09 22.39 7.35
N LEU A 181 -9.35 21.11 6.99
CA LEU A 181 -10.68 20.48 7.08
C LEU A 181 -11.05 20.06 8.51
N VAL A 182 -10.08 19.98 9.43
CA VAL A 182 -10.28 19.49 10.82
C VAL A 182 -10.61 20.62 11.80
N PHE A 183 -10.64 21.89 11.38
CA PHE A 183 -11.03 23.01 12.26
C PHE A 183 -12.55 23.06 12.50
N PRO A 184 -13.06 22.84 13.74
CA PRO A 184 -14.46 23.08 14.06
C PRO A 184 -14.67 24.57 14.37
N GLY A 185 -15.82 25.09 13.95
CA GLY A 185 -16.19 26.50 13.95
C GLY A 185 -15.99 27.26 15.25
N LYS A 186 -15.72 28.56 15.07
CA LYS A 186 -15.79 29.61 16.10
C LYS A 186 -17.11 29.46 16.86
N LYS A 187 -17.04 29.17 18.17
CA LYS A 187 -18.12 29.55 19.08
C LYS A 187 -18.09 31.07 19.17
N TYR A 188 -19.08 31.72 18.57
CA TYR A 188 -19.41 33.10 18.91
C TYR A 188 -19.87 33.09 20.37
N LEU A 189 -19.07 33.74 21.23
CA LEU A 189 -19.46 34.16 22.56
C LEU A 189 -19.89 35.62 22.48
N GLY A 190 -21.05 35.92 23.04
CA GLY A 190 -21.35 37.20 23.67
C GLY A 190 -21.97 38.27 22.77
N GLY A 191 -23.21 38.61 23.10
CA GLY A 191 -24.01 39.71 22.57
C GLY A 191 -25.45 39.52 23.00
#